data_AF-Q46B74-F1
#
_entry.id   AF-Q46B74-F1
#
_cell.length_a   1.000
_cell.length_b   1.000
_cell.length_c   1.000
_cell.angle_alpha   90.00
_cell.angle_beta   90.00
_cell.angle_gamma   90.00
#
_symmetry.space_group_name_H-M   'P 1'
#
loop_
_entity.id
_entity.type
_entity.pdbx_description
1 polymer ?
#
loop_
_entity_poly.entity_id
_entity_poly.type
_entity_poly.pdbx_seq_one_letter_code
_entity_poly.pdbx_strand_id
1 'polypeptide(L)'
;MKIKKSYIWLILASGLILTASAAFVYPDFTFHPDFTASTAQATQADRSETAVNGIESSSNIVTRVQASNPLEILTAGAQAVDSGTEVTVYNNNLALVKEKRELDLDSGVNRVEYKDVAALIDPTSVMFEDTKNKNTVVLEQNYEYDLMSSQELLGKFLDKEITVTEKEGGTYTGVLMSYDDNKGLVLRLSDGKVVTLSEISKVEFPDSAGLLTKPTLIWQVYSSTTGKRDVLTSYLTNGMSWKANYIVKTSADDKKADIQGWVTVNNEAGTTYENAKLKLVAGEINRVTAPQETPVRKAVAEEGVAYDEAVESFVEESFFEYHLYTLQRSATLRNNQVKQLSLLSVNSVPVEKELVFDVSKSSNVQVALSFNNSKEKGLGMPLPAGVLRVYKTDSEGQLQFLGEDSIKHTPKDEEIKVVVGNAFDVTGKRTQKNYDKISSNVWKESYETEIKNHKSEPQKVKIVENFYGDWEIINTSDPYEKKDAYTAEWEITVPANSSKKVTYTVERSY
;
A
#
# COMPACT_ATOMS: atom_id res chain seq x y z
N MET A 1 50.65 -2.03 -48.55
CA MET A 1 50.13 -1.16 -47.48
C MET A 1 49.08 -1.95 -46.68
N LYS A 2 49.36 -2.16 -45.40
CA LYS A 2 48.48 -2.52 -44.25
C LYS A 2 47.11 -3.24 -44.45
N ILE A 3 47.04 -4.42 -43.80
CA ILE A 3 46.06 -4.92 -42.81
C ILE A 3 44.81 -5.72 -43.27
N LYS A 4 44.84 -7.02 -42.89
CA LYS A 4 43.84 -7.94 -42.30
C LYS A 4 42.33 -7.70 -42.56
N LYS A 5 41.63 -8.79 -42.98
CA LYS A 5 40.84 -9.67 -42.09
C LYS A 5 40.41 -10.95 -42.83
N SER A 6 40.28 -12.02 -42.06
CA SER A 6 40.34 -13.43 -42.47
C SER A 6 39.06 -14.17 -42.05
N TYR A 7 38.47 -14.89 -43.02
CA TYR A 7 37.61 -16.08 -43.00
C TYR A 7 36.48 -16.26 -41.95
N ILE A 8 35.24 -16.34 -42.46
CA ILE A 8 34.15 -17.20 -41.96
C ILE A 8 33.64 -18.01 -43.16
N TRP A 9 33.36 -19.30 -42.93
CA TRP A 9 33.07 -20.35 -43.91
C TRP A 9 31.67 -20.95 -43.66
N LEU A 10 31.06 -21.49 -44.74
CA LEU A 10 29.96 -22.49 -44.84
C LEU A 10 28.54 -22.09 -44.34
N ILE A 11 27.39 -22.46 -44.94
CA ILE A 11 26.96 -23.04 -46.24
C ILE A 11 25.41 -23.25 -46.20
N LEU A 12 24.77 -23.24 -47.40
CA LEU A 12 23.43 -23.74 -47.86
C LEU A 12 22.17 -23.57 -46.97
N ALA A 13 21.06 -22.96 -47.40
CA ALA A 13 20.17 -23.13 -48.57
C ALA A 13 19.03 -24.17 -48.39
N SER A 14 17.82 -23.74 -48.83
CA SER A 14 16.54 -24.47 -49.03
C SER A 14 15.79 -24.92 -47.76
N GLY A 15 14.47 -24.88 -47.64
CA GLY A 15 13.38 -24.47 -48.53
C GLY A 15 12.06 -25.05 -47.98
N LEU A 16 11.00 -24.22 -47.91
CA LEU A 16 9.59 -24.51 -48.17
C LEU A 16 8.89 -25.71 -47.44
N ILE A 17 7.80 -25.43 -46.71
CA ILE A 17 6.41 -25.99 -46.84
C ILE A 17 5.63 -26.11 -45.50
N LEU A 18 4.33 -25.78 -45.61
CA LEU A 18 3.11 -26.19 -44.87
C LEU A 18 2.69 -25.51 -43.56
N THR A 19 1.63 -24.71 -43.73
CA THR A 19 0.54 -24.42 -42.80
C THR A 19 -0.17 -25.69 -42.32
N ALA A 20 -0.42 -25.81 -41.01
CA ALA A 20 -1.44 -26.68 -40.46
C ALA A 20 -2.07 -26.06 -39.21
N SER A 21 -3.37 -25.78 -39.32
CA SER A 21 -4.27 -25.36 -38.24
C SER A 21 -4.45 -26.51 -37.25
N ALA A 22 -4.37 -26.23 -35.95
CA ALA A 22 -4.74 -27.19 -34.90
C ALA A 22 -5.89 -26.62 -34.07
N ALA A 23 -7.09 -27.15 -34.31
CA ALA A 23 -8.23 -27.08 -33.43
C ALA A 23 -8.02 -28.07 -32.27
N PHE A 24 -8.24 -27.64 -31.03
CA PHE A 24 -8.40 -28.55 -29.90
C PHE A 24 -9.88 -28.72 -29.58
N VAL A 25 -10.27 -29.98 -29.63
CA VAL A 25 -11.61 -30.55 -29.45
C VAL A 25 -11.87 -30.76 -27.96
N TYR A 26 -13.04 -30.33 -27.48
CA TYR A 26 -13.63 -30.72 -26.19
C TYR A 26 -14.22 -32.14 -26.29
N PRO A 27 -14.12 -32.99 -25.25
CA PRO A 27 -14.89 -34.23 -25.22
C PRO A 27 -16.33 -33.99 -24.75
N ASP A 28 -17.25 -34.57 -25.52
CA ASP A 28 -18.69 -34.68 -25.31
C ASP A 28 -19.08 -35.37 -23.99
N PHE A 29 -20.14 -34.88 -23.35
CA PHE A 29 -21.00 -35.68 -22.48
C PHE A 29 -22.45 -35.57 -22.98
N THR A 30 -22.94 -36.69 -23.50
CA THR A 30 -24.27 -36.87 -24.07
C THR A 30 -25.33 -37.12 -22.99
N PHE A 31 -26.46 -36.41 -23.11
CA PHE A 31 -27.73 -36.74 -22.44
C PHE A 31 -28.46 -37.86 -23.19
N HIS A 32 -29.19 -38.72 -22.45
CA HIS A 32 -30.26 -39.56 -23.00
C HIS A 32 -31.53 -39.41 -22.13
N PRO A 33 -32.73 -39.35 -22.75
CA PRO A 33 -34.01 -39.12 -22.07
C PRO A 33 -34.76 -40.44 -21.79
N ASP A 34 -35.75 -40.39 -20.90
CA ASP A 34 -37.03 -41.12 -21.03
C ASP A 34 -37.96 -40.80 -19.84
N PHE A 35 -39.13 -40.21 -20.11
CA PHE A 35 -40.46 -40.84 -19.93
C PHE A 35 -41.60 -39.80 -20.04
N THR A 36 -42.62 -40.19 -20.79
CA THR A 36 -43.82 -39.42 -21.17
C THR A 36 -45.02 -39.63 -20.23
N ALA A 37 -45.76 -38.54 -20.00
CA ALA A 37 -47.23 -38.38 -19.92
C ALA A 37 -48.12 -39.28 -19.03
N SER A 38 -48.95 -38.66 -18.16
CA SER A 38 -50.43 -38.62 -18.31
C SER A 38 -51.16 -38.06 -17.06
N THR A 39 -52.02 -37.07 -17.33
CA THR A 39 -53.26 -36.58 -16.68
C THR A 39 -53.87 -37.27 -15.44
N ALA A 40 -54.30 -36.47 -14.44
CA ALA A 40 -55.69 -36.38 -13.95
C ALA A 40 -55.87 -35.34 -12.81
N GLN A 41 -56.85 -34.44 -12.96
CA GLN A 41 -57.49 -33.66 -11.88
C GLN A 41 -58.73 -34.42 -11.38
N ALA A 42 -59.02 -34.42 -10.06
CA ALA A 42 -60.38 -34.40 -9.49
C ALA A 42 -60.42 -34.47 -7.93
N THR A 43 -60.94 -33.39 -7.31
CA THR A 43 -62.07 -33.36 -6.33
C THR A 43 -61.98 -33.95 -4.90
N GLN A 44 -61.95 -33.01 -3.92
CA GLN A 44 -62.86 -32.76 -2.76
C GLN A 44 -63.42 -33.86 -1.82
N ALA A 45 -63.58 -33.45 -0.53
CA ALA A 45 -64.46 -33.95 0.57
C ALA A 45 -63.92 -35.11 1.46
N ASP A 46 -64.28 -35.31 2.73
CA ASP A 46 -64.85 -34.53 3.85
C ASP A 46 -64.86 -35.50 5.07
N ARG A 47 -64.63 -34.97 6.28
CA ARG A 47 -65.06 -35.43 7.62
C ARG A 47 -64.74 -36.81 8.25
N SER A 48 -64.53 -36.69 9.57
CA SER A 48 -64.96 -37.54 10.71
C SER A 48 -64.24 -38.89 10.94
N GLU A 49 -63.91 -39.37 12.14
CA GLU A 49 -64.04 -38.92 13.54
C GLU A 49 -63.33 -39.97 14.44
N THR A 50 -62.79 -39.52 15.60
CA THR A 50 -62.70 -40.24 16.91
C THR A 50 -61.93 -41.58 17.03
N ALA A 51 -61.24 -41.95 18.13
CA ALA A 51 -61.11 -41.39 19.48
C ALA A 51 -59.93 -42.05 20.24
N VAL A 52 -59.24 -41.21 21.02
CA VAL A 52 -58.86 -41.37 22.44
C VAL A 52 -57.83 -42.45 22.84
N ASN A 53 -56.63 -41.96 23.21
CA ASN A 53 -56.03 -42.22 24.52
C ASN A 53 -55.36 -40.93 25.01
N GLY A 54 -55.91 -40.35 26.07
CA GLY A 54 -55.39 -39.14 26.71
C GLY A 54 -54.36 -39.47 27.78
N ILE A 55 -53.19 -38.82 27.69
CA ILE A 55 -52.38 -38.37 28.82
C ILE A 55 -51.82 -37.00 28.43
N GLU A 56 -52.04 -36.00 29.30
CA GLU A 56 -51.62 -34.62 29.11
C GLU A 56 -50.12 -34.38 29.40
N SER A 57 -49.59 -33.40 28.68
CA SER A 57 -48.59 -32.40 29.09
C SER A 57 -47.16 -32.86 29.41
N SER A 58 -46.26 -32.63 28.44
CA SER A 58 -45.13 -31.68 28.57
C SER A 58 -44.16 -31.83 27.39
N SER A 59 -44.10 -30.83 26.50
CA SER A 59 -42.94 -30.65 25.61
C SER A 59 -42.87 -29.21 25.08
N ASN A 60 -42.47 -28.30 25.97
CA ASN A 60 -41.77 -27.09 25.55
C ASN A 60 -40.29 -27.43 25.43
N ILE A 61 -39.82 -27.84 24.24
CA ILE A 61 -38.45 -27.56 23.78
C ILE A 61 -38.53 -27.36 22.26
N VAL A 62 -38.93 -26.16 21.84
CA VAL A 62 -38.48 -25.64 20.54
C VAL A 62 -37.08 -25.11 20.80
N THR A 63 -36.06 -25.85 20.39
CA THR A 63 -34.69 -25.34 20.33
C THR A 63 -34.67 -24.25 19.27
N ARG A 64 -34.97 -23.01 19.69
CA ARG A 64 -34.69 -21.82 18.92
C ARG A 64 -33.17 -21.69 18.92
N VAL A 65 -32.50 -22.29 17.93
CA VAL A 65 -31.14 -21.87 17.59
C VAL A 65 -31.29 -20.43 17.15
N GLN A 66 -30.99 -19.53 18.07
CA GLN A 66 -30.85 -18.11 17.81
C GLN A 66 -29.70 -18.02 16.83
N ALA A 67 -30.01 -17.84 15.54
CA ALA A 67 -29.00 -17.50 14.56
C ALA A 67 -28.30 -16.25 15.09
N SER A 68 -27.03 -16.38 15.45
CA SER A 68 -26.18 -15.25 15.78
C SER A 68 -26.26 -14.30 14.59
N ASN A 69 -26.80 -13.12 14.86
CA ASN A 69 -27.00 -12.10 13.85
C ASN A 69 -25.61 -11.65 13.37
N PRO A 70 -25.18 -11.90 12.13
CA PRO A 70 -23.83 -11.55 11.67
C PRO A 70 -23.56 -10.03 11.70
N LEU A 71 -24.62 -9.23 11.91
CA LEU A 71 -24.60 -7.77 12.04
C LEU A 71 -24.23 -7.25 13.44
N GLU A 72 -24.17 -8.08 14.49
CA GLU A 72 -23.74 -7.59 15.82
C GLU A 72 -22.27 -7.14 15.83
N ILE A 73 -21.44 -7.72 14.96
CA ILE A 73 -20.01 -7.39 14.82
C ILE A 73 -19.81 -5.94 14.34
N LEU A 74 -20.76 -5.38 13.58
CA LEU A 74 -20.68 -3.99 13.11
C LEU A 74 -21.02 -2.97 14.20
N THR A 75 -21.80 -3.35 15.21
CA THR A 75 -22.19 -2.45 16.31
C THR A 75 -21.00 -2.04 17.20
N ALA A 76 -19.93 -2.84 17.25
CA ALA A 76 -18.71 -2.49 17.97
C ALA A 76 -17.90 -1.38 17.27
N GLY A 77 -18.08 -1.19 15.97
CA GLY A 77 -17.43 -0.11 15.21
C GLY A 77 -18.05 1.27 15.42
N ALA A 78 -19.34 1.32 15.80
CA ALA A 78 -20.09 2.56 15.98
C ALA A 78 -19.77 3.30 17.29
N GLN A 79 -19.16 2.64 18.28
CA GLN A 79 -18.95 3.23 19.61
C GLN A 79 -17.69 4.10 19.75
N ALA A 80 -16.79 4.15 18.76
CA ALA A 80 -15.46 4.76 18.93
C ALA A 80 -15.17 6.02 18.08
N VAL A 81 -16.19 6.60 17.46
CA VAL A 81 -16.07 7.83 16.65
C VAL A 81 -16.79 8.98 17.35
N ASP A 82 -16.22 9.45 18.46
CA ASP A 82 -16.65 10.69 19.13
C ASP A 82 -16.19 11.94 18.33
N SER A 83 -15.13 11.78 17.54
CA SER A 83 -14.64 12.75 16.55
C SER A 83 -15.39 12.60 15.21
N GLY A 84 -15.86 13.69 14.59
CA GLY A 84 -16.64 13.62 13.34
C GLY A 84 -16.02 12.84 12.16
N THR A 85 -14.69 12.68 12.11
CA THR A 85 -13.97 11.96 11.05
C THR A 85 -12.82 11.12 11.61
N GLU A 86 -12.72 9.86 11.20
CA GLU A 86 -11.57 8.96 11.40
C GLU A 86 -11.00 8.54 10.03
N VAL A 87 -9.67 8.62 9.87
CA VAL A 87 -8.97 8.21 8.65
C VAL A 87 -7.90 7.19 9.01
N THR A 88 -8.02 5.99 8.46
CA THR A 88 -7.00 4.93 8.56
C THR A 88 -6.26 4.82 7.24
N VAL A 89 -4.95 5.09 7.23
CA VAL A 89 -4.13 5.06 6.02
C VAL A 89 -3.27 3.78 5.98
N TYR A 90 -3.18 3.17 4.81
CA TYR A 90 -2.38 1.98 4.54
C TYR A 90 -1.17 2.34 3.66
N ASN A 91 -0.16 1.46 3.56
CA ASN A 91 1.03 1.76 2.76
C ASN A 91 0.76 1.82 1.24
N ASN A 92 -0.24 1.08 0.74
CA ASN A 92 -0.45 0.82 -0.70
C ASN A 92 -1.58 1.65 -1.33
N ASN A 93 -1.46 2.98 -1.31
CA ASN A 93 -2.41 3.90 -1.97
C ASN A 93 -3.88 3.64 -1.58
N LEU A 94 -4.14 3.41 -0.30
CA LEU A 94 -5.46 3.11 0.23
C LEU A 94 -5.66 3.79 1.57
N ALA A 95 -6.86 4.33 1.79
CA ALA A 95 -7.35 4.70 3.10
C ALA A 95 -8.78 4.19 3.32
N LEU A 96 -9.10 3.88 4.58
CA LEU A 96 -10.45 3.71 5.08
C LEU A 96 -10.85 5.01 5.80
N VAL A 97 -11.93 5.61 5.34
CA VAL A 97 -12.49 6.82 5.94
C VAL A 97 -13.79 6.44 6.65
N LYS A 98 -13.99 6.97 7.84
CA LYS A 98 -15.25 6.90 8.58
C LYS A 98 -15.68 8.30 8.97
N GLU A 99 -16.87 8.69 8.56
CA GLU A 99 -17.42 10.03 8.80
C GLU A 99 -18.80 9.93 9.44
N LYS A 100 -19.00 10.66 10.52
CA LYS A 100 -20.29 10.81 11.16
C LYS A 100 -20.90 12.14 10.74
N ARG A 101 -22.05 12.10 10.07
CA ARG A 101 -22.78 13.29 9.63
C ARG A 101 -24.24 13.22 10.05
N GLU A 102 -24.83 14.38 10.33
CA GLU A 102 -26.26 14.50 10.60
C GLU A 102 -27.01 14.66 9.26
N LEU A 103 -28.03 13.83 9.02
CA LEU A 103 -28.95 13.95 7.90
C LEU A 103 -30.35 14.28 8.42
N ASP A 104 -31.05 15.20 7.77
CA ASP A 104 -32.47 15.43 8.02
C ASP A 104 -33.29 14.62 7.04
N LEU A 105 -34.09 13.67 7.53
CA LEU A 105 -34.85 12.73 6.72
C LEU A 105 -36.33 12.82 7.08
N ASP A 106 -37.19 12.80 6.06
CA ASP A 106 -38.61 12.55 6.21
C ASP A 106 -38.90 11.05 6.32
N SER A 107 -40.07 10.71 6.88
CA SER A 107 -40.58 9.33 6.79
C SER A 107 -40.87 8.97 5.33
N GLY A 108 -40.42 7.79 4.89
CA GLY A 108 -40.50 7.34 3.50
C GLY A 108 -39.16 7.44 2.78
N VAL A 109 -39.20 7.59 1.46
CA VAL A 109 -38.01 7.65 0.59
C VAL A 109 -37.54 9.09 0.44
N ASN A 110 -36.27 9.31 0.73
CA ASN A 110 -35.58 10.60 0.70
C ASN A 110 -34.50 10.57 -0.38
N ARG A 111 -34.29 11.70 -1.06
CA ARG A 111 -33.09 11.89 -1.90
C ARG A 111 -32.06 12.69 -1.11
N VAL A 112 -30.90 12.10 -0.86
CA VAL A 112 -29.81 12.70 -0.07
C VAL A 112 -28.62 12.96 -0.98
N GLU A 113 -28.09 14.19 -0.93
CA GLU A 113 -26.82 14.55 -1.58
C GLU A 113 -25.69 14.56 -0.54
N TYR A 114 -24.84 13.55 -0.56
CA TYR A 114 -23.72 13.39 0.35
C TYR A 114 -22.44 13.92 -0.32
N LYS A 115 -22.16 15.21 -0.05
CA LYS A 115 -21.10 16.01 -0.69
C LYS A 115 -19.74 15.87 0.01
N ASP A 116 -18.68 16.47 -0.52
CA ASP A 116 -17.36 16.55 0.10
C ASP A 116 -16.73 15.19 0.44
N VAL A 117 -17.03 14.17 -0.37
CA VAL A 117 -16.37 12.86 -0.30
C VAL A 117 -15.05 12.89 -1.07
N ALA A 118 -14.22 11.86 -0.88
CA ALA A 118 -13.03 11.70 -1.69
C ALA A 118 -13.37 11.61 -3.19
N ALA A 119 -12.56 12.24 -4.02
CA ALA A 119 -12.65 12.12 -5.47
C ALA A 119 -12.20 10.75 -5.97
N LEU A 120 -11.36 10.05 -5.19
CA LEU A 120 -10.88 8.71 -5.49
C LEU A 120 -11.56 7.64 -4.61
N ILE A 121 -12.75 7.95 -4.10
CA ILE A 121 -13.59 7.00 -3.38
C ILE A 121 -13.87 5.77 -4.25
N ASP A 122 -13.84 4.60 -3.65
CA ASP A 122 -14.39 3.39 -4.25
C ASP A 122 -15.89 3.35 -3.90
N PRO A 123 -16.79 3.67 -4.85
CA PRO A 123 -18.22 3.71 -4.58
C PRO A 123 -18.78 2.34 -4.19
N THR A 124 -18.10 1.24 -4.55
CA THR A 124 -18.55 -0.12 -4.21
C THR A 124 -18.22 -0.51 -2.76
N SER A 125 -17.42 0.30 -2.07
CA SER A 125 -17.00 0.08 -0.69
C SER A 125 -17.83 0.85 0.35
N VAL A 126 -18.77 1.70 -0.11
CA VAL A 126 -19.51 2.62 0.76
C VAL A 126 -20.49 1.86 1.65
N MET A 127 -20.37 2.09 2.95
CA MET A 127 -21.24 1.57 3.99
C MET A 127 -21.98 2.73 4.66
N PHE A 128 -23.29 2.55 4.86
CA PHE A 128 -24.17 3.49 5.53
C PHE A 128 -24.72 2.84 6.80
N GLU A 129 -24.60 3.51 7.94
CA GLU A 129 -25.17 3.06 9.21
C GLU A 129 -25.83 4.24 9.94
N ASP A 130 -27.13 4.16 10.17
CA ASP A 130 -27.80 5.05 11.14
C ASP A 130 -27.46 4.53 12.56
N THR A 131 -26.76 5.35 13.32
CA THR A 131 -26.20 4.98 14.63
C THR A 131 -27.27 4.71 15.70
N LYS A 132 -28.53 5.06 15.45
CA LYS A 132 -29.64 4.91 16.40
C LYS A 132 -30.78 4.04 15.87
N ASN A 133 -31.02 4.02 14.56
CA ASN A 133 -32.15 3.31 13.97
C ASN A 133 -31.73 2.39 12.80
N LYS A 134 -31.73 1.07 13.06
CA LYS A 134 -31.36 0.06 12.06
C LYS A 134 -32.34 -0.08 10.88
N ASN A 135 -33.50 0.59 10.92
CA ASN A 135 -34.49 0.56 9.83
C ASN A 135 -34.29 1.68 8.80
N THR A 136 -33.31 2.57 8.99
CA THR A 136 -32.90 3.53 7.96
C THR A 136 -31.93 2.84 7.01
N VAL A 137 -32.28 2.76 5.72
CA VAL A 137 -31.51 1.99 4.72
C VAL A 137 -31.32 2.77 3.43
N VAL A 138 -30.16 2.59 2.79
CA VAL A 138 -29.91 3.08 1.43
C VAL A 138 -30.54 2.10 0.45
N LEU A 139 -31.49 2.57 -0.36
CA LEU A 139 -32.14 1.82 -1.42
C LEU A 139 -31.35 1.89 -2.72
N GLU A 140 -30.74 3.04 -3.00
CA GLU A 140 -29.99 3.30 -4.23
C GLU A 140 -28.81 4.23 -3.92
N GLN A 141 -27.68 3.99 -4.59
CA GLN A 141 -26.51 4.85 -4.55
C GLN A 141 -26.00 5.10 -5.96
N ASN A 142 -25.90 6.38 -6.30
CA ASN A 142 -25.21 6.85 -7.51
C ASN A 142 -23.99 7.66 -7.07
N TYR A 143 -22.85 7.41 -7.70
CA TYR A 143 -21.68 8.30 -7.57
C TYR A 143 -21.60 9.17 -8.80
N GLU A 144 -21.75 10.47 -8.59
CA GLU A 144 -21.67 11.44 -9.67
C GLU A 144 -20.20 11.87 -9.81
N TYR A 145 -19.53 11.34 -10.83
CA TYR A 145 -18.12 11.57 -11.16
C TYR A 145 -17.81 13.00 -11.66
N ASP A 146 -18.84 13.82 -11.84
CA ASP A 146 -18.84 14.97 -12.76
C ASP A 146 -18.12 16.21 -12.18
N LEU A 147 -16.81 16.32 -12.40
CA LEU A 147 -16.03 17.54 -12.24
C LEU A 147 -16.15 18.36 -13.52
N MET A 148 -17.30 19.00 -13.70
CA MET A 148 -17.74 19.64 -14.93
C MET A 148 -16.69 20.59 -15.56
N SER A 149 -15.98 20.10 -16.57
CA SER A 149 -15.18 20.93 -17.48
C SER A 149 -16.11 21.80 -18.34
N SER A 150 -15.60 22.90 -18.92
CA SER A 150 -16.41 23.72 -19.83
C SER A 150 -17.01 22.91 -20.99
N GLN A 151 -16.33 21.84 -21.41
CA GLN A 151 -16.76 20.98 -22.50
C GLN A 151 -17.90 20.02 -22.09
N GLU A 152 -17.83 19.44 -20.90
CA GLU A 152 -18.91 18.61 -20.33
C GLU A 152 -20.16 19.45 -20.05
N LEU A 153 -19.95 20.69 -19.59
CA LEU A 153 -21.05 21.63 -19.37
C LEU A 153 -21.75 21.99 -20.69
N LEU A 154 -21.00 22.24 -21.76
CA LEU A 154 -21.55 22.43 -23.10
C LEU A 154 -22.31 21.18 -23.58
N GLY A 155 -21.79 19.98 -23.33
CA GLY A 155 -22.47 18.71 -23.59
C GLY A 155 -23.83 18.59 -22.88
N LYS A 156 -23.88 18.88 -21.58
CA LYS A 156 -25.11 18.84 -20.76
C LYS A 156 -26.19 19.82 -21.21
N PHE A 157 -25.77 20.88 -21.88
CA PHE A 157 -26.61 21.95 -22.41
C PHE A 157 -26.87 21.85 -23.91
N LEU A 158 -26.47 20.77 -24.58
CA LEU A 158 -26.99 20.46 -25.92
C LEU A 158 -28.52 20.43 -25.88
N ASP A 159 -29.12 21.04 -26.90
CA ASP A 159 -30.55 21.26 -27.05
C ASP A 159 -31.21 22.08 -25.92
N LYS A 160 -30.41 22.80 -25.11
CA LYS A 160 -30.88 23.72 -24.07
C LYS A 160 -30.40 25.15 -24.33
N GLU A 161 -31.09 26.11 -23.73
CA GLU A 161 -30.74 27.52 -23.85
C GLU A 161 -29.49 27.88 -23.05
N ILE A 162 -28.57 28.58 -23.68
CA ILE A 162 -27.38 29.18 -23.08
C ILE A 162 -27.19 30.62 -23.60
N THR A 163 -26.36 31.39 -22.92
CA THR A 163 -25.95 32.73 -23.37
C THR A 163 -24.45 32.75 -23.65
N VAL A 164 -24.06 33.28 -24.81
CA VAL A 164 -22.67 33.32 -25.28
C VAL A 164 -22.30 34.76 -25.62
N THR A 165 -21.12 35.20 -25.18
CA THR A 165 -20.56 36.52 -25.49
C THR A 165 -19.29 36.35 -26.32
N GLU A 166 -19.20 37.06 -27.44
CA GLU A 166 -18.00 37.11 -28.30
C GLU A 166 -16.95 38.09 -27.73
N LYS A 167 -15.70 37.97 -28.17
CA LYS A 167 -14.63 38.93 -27.81
C LYS A 167 -14.92 40.35 -28.28
N GLU A 168 -15.66 40.50 -29.38
CA GLU A 168 -16.09 41.80 -29.91
C GLU A 168 -17.29 42.39 -29.13
N GLY A 169 -17.81 41.68 -28.12
CA GLY A 169 -18.83 42.17 -27.19
C GLY A 169 -20.27 41.85 -27.55
N GLY A 170 -20.52 41.18 -28.67
CA GLY A 170 -21.85 40.67 -29.03
C GLY A 170 -22.31 39.56 -28.10
N THR A 171 -23.52 39.65 -27.56
CA THR A 171 -24.13 38.61 -26.70
C THR A 171 -25.33 37.98 -27.39
N TYR A 172 -25.37 36.65 -27.37
CA TYR A 172 -26.39 35.85 -28.03
C TYR A 172 -26.97 34.83 -27.06
N THR A 173 -28.29 34.80 -26.94
CA THR A 173 -29.03 33.79 -26.17
C THR A 173 -29.80 32.89 -27.12
N GLY A 174 -29.63 31.58 -26.98
CA GLY A 174 -30.29 30.61 -27.85
C GLY A 174 -29.99 29.16 -27.45
N VAL A 175 -30.63 28.24 -28.15
CA VAL A 175 -30.48 26.79 -27.93
C VAL A 175 -29.16 26.32 -28.52
N LEU A 176 -28.29 25.70 -27.71
CA LEU A 176 -27.02 25.13 -28.16
C LEU A 176 -27.28 23.90 -29.02
N MET A 177 -26.93 23.99 -30.30
CA MET A 177 -27.11 22.91 -31.27
C MET A 177 -25.88 22.01 -31.38
N SER A 178 -24.69 22.58 -31.26
CA SER A 178 -23.42 21.84 -31.30
C SER A 178 -22.27 22.69 -30.78
N TYR A 179 -21.19 22.05 -30.36
CA TYR A 179 -19.93 22.67 -29.98
C TYR A 179 -18.74 21.89 -30.55
N ASP A 180 -17.67 22.60 -30.91
CA ASP A 180 -16.42 22.03 -31.40
C ASP A 180 -15.27 22.93 -30.94
N ASP A 181 -14.24 22.34 -30.34
CA ASP A 181 -13.13 23.08 -29.70
C ASP A 181 -12.38 24.01 -30.67
N ASN A 182 -12.43 23.73 -31.97
CA ASN A 182 -11.74 24.51 -33.01
C ASN A 182 -12.70 25.33 -33.88
N LYS A 183 -14.01 25.05 -33.85
CA LYS A 183 -15.01 25.71 -34.72
C LYS A 183 -16.04 26.54 -33.97
N GLY A 184 -16.01 26.50 -32.64
CA GLY A 184 -16.87 27.30 -31.78
C GLY A 184 -18.24 26.67 -31.48
N LEU A 185 -19.20 27.51 -31.09
CA LEU A 185 -20.55 27.11 -30.69
C LEU A 185 -21.56 27.43 -31.80
N VAL A 186 -22.55 26.55 -31.97
CA VAL A 186 -23.69 26.80 -32.87
C VAL A 186 -24.94 27.00 -32.02
N LEU A 187 -25.57 28.17 -32.13
CA LEU A 187 -26.81 28.49 -31.42
C LEU A 187 -27.97 28.65 -32.39
N ARG A 188 -29.15 28.16 -32.00
CA ARG A 188 -30.43 28.55 -32.61
C ARG A 188 -31.09 29.62 -31.76
N LEU A 189 -31.20 30.83 -32.31
CA LEU A 189 -31.79 31.99 -31.65
C LEU A 189 -33.33 31.91 -31.63
N SER A 190 -33.95 32.73 -30.78
CA SER A 190 -35.41 32.80 -30.64
C SER A 190 -36.14 33.27 -31.90
N ASP A 191 -35.47 34.01 -32.78
CA ASP A 191 -35.98 34.42 -34.10
C ASP A 191 -35.86 33.32 -35.18
N GLY A 192 -35.38 32.14 -34.80
CA GLY A 192 -35.22 30.97 -35.67
C GLY A 192 -33.92 30.94 -36.47
N LYS A 193 -33.06 31.98 -36.37
CA LYS A 193 -31.75 31.98 -37.03
C LYS A 193 -30.79 31.03 -36.32
N VAL A 194 -29.87 30.46 -37.11
CA VAL A 194 -28.75 29.66 -36.60
C VAL A 194 -27.48 30.48 -36.78
N VAL A 195 -26.73 30.65 -35.69
CA VAL A 195 -25.47 31.41 -35.65
C VAL A 195 -24.33 30.52 -35.21
N THR A 196 -23.13 30.79 -35.72
CA THR A 196 -21.89 30.11 -35.33
C THR A 196 -20.94 31.13 -34.72
N LEU A 197 -20.50 30.88 -33.49
CA LEU A 197 -19.70 31.78 -32.68
C LEU A 197 -18.34 31.13 -32.41
N SER A 198 -17.26 31.67 -32.96
CA SER A 198 -15.91 31.07 -32.88
C SER A 198 -14.96 31.81 -31.93
N GLU A 199 -15.12 33.14 -31.79
CA GLU A 199 -14.28 33.98 -30.93
C GLU A 199 -14.99 34.30 -29.62
N ILE A 200 -15.21 33.27 -28.79
CA ILE A 200 -16.00 33.36 -27.57
C ILE A 200 -15.15 33.88 -26.40
N SER A 201 -15.68 34.83 -25.64
CA SER A 201 -15.06 35.37 -24.43
C SER A 201 -15.72 34.84 -23.14
N LYS A 202 -17.02 34.54 -23.18
CA LYS A 202 -17.80 34.07 -22.03
C LYS A 202 -18.97 33.18 -22.47
N VAL A 203 -19.26 32.15 -21.69
CA VAL A 203 -20.48 31.34 -21.81
C VAL A 203 -21.18 31.31 -20.47
N GLU A 204 -22.49 31.56 -20.47
CA GLU A 204 -23.36 31.59 -19.30
C GLU A 204 -24.43 30.52 -19.44
N PHE A 205 -24.58 29.72 -18.39
CA PHE A 205 -25.54 28.64 -18.30
C PHE A 205 -26.63 29.02 -17.30
N PRO A 206 -27.90 28.64 -17.51
CA PRO A 206 -28.98 28.81 -16.54
C PRO A 206 -28.64 28.23 -15.16
N ASP A 207 -29.05 28.92 -14.08
CA ASP A 207 -28.83 28.49 -12.68
C ASP A 207 -29.37 27.08 -12.37
N SER A 208 -30.31 26.57 -13.18
CA SER A 208 -30.84 25.20 -13.11
C SER A 208 -29.85 24.11 -13.54
N ALA A 209 -28.59 24.46 -13.83
CA ALA A 209 -27.57 23.53 -14.31
C ALA A 209 -27.22 22.40 -13.33
N GLY A 210 -27.57 22.54 -12.05
CA GLY A 210 -27.26 21.54 -11.02
C GLY A 210 -25.77 21.19 -11.04
N LEU A 211 -24.92 22.23 -11.01
CA LEU A 211 -23.47 22.08 -11.11
C LEU A 211 -22.96 21.41 -9.84
N LEU A 212 -22.66 20.12 -9.90
CA LEU A 212 -21.84 19.48 -8.88
C LEU A 212 -20.41 19.91 -9.15
N THR A 213 -19.88 20.77 -8.29
CA THR A 213 -18.49 21.26 -8.39
C THR A 213 -17.50 20.35 -7.67
N LYS A 214 -18.02 19.28 -7.04
CA LYS A 214 -17.29 18.30 -6.26
C LYS A 214 -17.96 16.92 -6.40
N PRO A 215 -17.17 15.83 -6.32
CA PRO A 215 -17.70 14.48 -6.26
C PRO A 215 -18.75 14.33 -5.16
N THR A 216 -19.88 13.71 -5.51
CA THR A 216 -21.04 13.62 -4.63
C THR A 216 -21.68 12.24 -4.76
N LEU A 217 -22.00 11.62 -3.61
CA LEU A 217 -22.86 10.44 -3.58
C LEU A 217 -24.32 10.90 -3.51
N ILE A 218 -25.15 10.41 -4.42
CA ILE A 218 -26.59 10.64 -4.43
C ILE A 218 -27.25 9.36 -3.95
N TRP A 219 -27.91 9.43 -2.79
CA TRP A 219 -28.61 8.30 -2.20
C TRP A 219 -30.12 8.45 -2.29
N GLN A 220 -30.81 7.33 -2.51
CA GLN A 220 -32.19 7.18 -2.09
C GLN A 220 -32.20 6.46 -0.74
N VAL A 221 -32.61 7.17 0.31
CA VAL A 221 -32.62 6.66 1.69
C VAL A 221 -34.04 6.49 2.16
N TYR A 222 -34.41 5.27 2.55
CA TYR A 222 -35.66 5.04 3.25
C TYR A 222 -35.47 5.27 4.75
N SER A 223 -36.37 6.04 5.38
CA SER A 223 -36.46 6.14 6.84
C SER A 223 -37.88 5.87 7.31
N SER A 224 -38.02 5.14 8.43
CA SER A 224 -39.33 4.84 9.02
C SER A 224 -39.96 6.03 9.77
N THR A 225 -39.17 7.06 10.09
CA THR A 225 -39.60 8.18 10.94
C THR A 225 -38.88 9.47 10.52
N THR A 226 -39.60 10.61 10.57
CA THR A 226 -39.03 11.93 10.29
C THR A 226 -38.06 12.38 11.39
N GLY A 227 -37.01 13.10 11.01
CA GLY A 227 -36.11 13.86 11.88
C GLY A 227 -34.62 13.63 11.61
N LYS A 228 -33.78 14.35 12.36
CA LYS A 228 -32.32 14.30 12.30
C LYS A 228 -31.76 12.92 12.67
N ARG A 229 -30.87 12.40 11.82
CA ARG A 229 -30.19 11.11 11.96
C ARG A 229 -28.68 11.27 11.95
N ASP A 230 -28.05 10.76 12.98
CA ASP A 230 -26.60 10.58 13.01
C ASP A 230 -26.22 9.35 12.19
N VAL A 231 -25.64 9.58 11.01
CA VAL A 231 -25.23 8.53 10.08
C VAL A 231 -23.72 8.41 10.09
N LEU A 232 -23.23 7.19 10.34
CA LEU A 232 -21.86 6.79 10.12
C LEU A 232 -21.71 6.27 8.69
N THR A 233 -20.88 6.93 7.90
CA THR A 233 -20.52 6.51 6.55
C THR A 233 -19.09 6.02 6.56
N SER A 234 -18.85 4.81 6.08
CA SER A 234 -17.49 4.27 5.94
C SER A 234 -17.21 3.95 4.48
N TYR A 235 -16.02 4.27 3.98
CA TYR A 235 -15.65 3.99 2.60
C TYR A 235 -14.15 3.85 2.42
N LEU A 236 -13.75 3.11 1.39
CA LEU A 236 -12.38 3.07 0.91
C LEU A 236 -12.15 4.17 -0.12
N THR A 237 -10.95 4.72 -0.11
CA THR A 237 -10.48 5.66 -1.16
C THR A 237 -9.05 5.32 -1.53
N ASN A 238 -8.73 5.48 -2.82
CA ASN A 238 -7.34 5.57 -3.23
C ASN A 238 -6.83 7.02 -3.01
N GLY A 239 -5.58 7.29 -3.37
CA GLY A 239 -4.97 8.62 -3.27
C GLY A 239 -4.32 8.92 -1.92
N MET A 240 -4.32 7.98 -0.98
CA MET A 240 -3.63 8.16 0.30
C MET A 240 -2.64 7.06 0.56
N SER A 241 -1.45 7.41 1.03
CA SER A 241 -0.45 6.44 1.43
C SER A 241 0.37 6.97 2.58
N TRP A 242 1.08 6.07 3.27
CA TRP A 242 2.05 6.48 4.26
C TRP A 242 3.31 5.62 4.23
N LYS A 243 4.42 6.19 4.71
CA LYS A 243 5.72 5.52 4.86
C LYS A 243 6.42 5.96 6.14
N ALA A 244 7.24 5.10 6.71
CA ALA A 244 8.14 5.45 7.81
C ALA A 244 9.53 5.85 7.28
N ASN A 245 10.15 6.81 7.95
CA ASN A 245 11.56 7.15 7.77
C ASN A 245 12.21 7.29 9.15
N TYR A 246 13.47 6.92 9.25
CA TYR A 246 14.23 6.98 10.48
C TYR A 246 15.50 7.80 10.27
N ILE A 247 15.83 8.64 11.25
CA ILE A 247 17.07 9.39 11.30
C ILE A 247 17.85 8.86 12.50
N VAL A 248 19.06 8.39 12.25
CA VAL A 248 19.96 7.86 13.28
C VAL A 248 21.20 8.74 13.30
N LYS A 249 21.45 9.40 14.42
CA LYS A 249 22.65 10.19 14.64
C LYS A 249 23.57 9.44 15.60
N THR A 250 24.71 8.95 15.12
CA THR A 250 25.64 8.20 15.96
C THR A 250 26.50 9.11 16.84
N SER A 251 26.91 8.60 18.01
CA SER A 251 27.89 9.23 18.88
C SER A 251 29.29 9.20 18.25
N ALA A 252 30.19 10.05 18.73
CA ALA A 252 31.56 10.14 18.21
C ALA A 252 32.31 8.79 18.26
N ASP A 253 32.04 7.97 19.27
CA ASP A 253 32.63 6.64 19.48
C ASP A 253 31.86 5.48 18.82
N ASP A 254 30.79 5.76 18.08
CA ASP A 254 29.92 4.78 17.40
C ASP A 254 29.27 3.74 18.33
N LYS A 255 29.11 4.03 19.63
CA LYS A 255 28.51 3.10 20.61
C LYS A 255 27.07 3.42 20.97
N LYS A 256 26.62 4.64 20.67
CA LYS A 256 25.26 5.09 20.91
C LYS A 256 24.73 5.83 19.70
N ALA A 257 23.41 5.94 19.58
CA ALA A 257 22.77 6.79 18.63
C ALA A 257 21.49 7.43 19.17
N ASP A 258 21.19 8.62 18.69
CA ASP A 258 19.87 9.23 18.82
C ASP A 258 19.05 8.82 17.60
N ILE A 259 17.87 8.26 17.82
CA ILE A 259 16.99 7.68 16.80
C ILE A 259 15.67 8.44 16.80
N GLN A 260 15.34 9.02 15.65
CA GLN A 260 14.05 9.67 15.40
C GLN A 260 13.30 8.91 14.31
N GLY A 261 12.04 8.59 14.56
CA GLY A 261 11.14 8.00 13.58
C GLY A 261 10.10 9.02 13.12
N TRP A 262 9.86 9.09 11.82
CA TRP A 262 8.88 9.95 11.18
C TRP A 262 7.92 9.13 10.34
N VAL A 263 6.63 9.43 10.45
CA VAL A 263 5.61 9.00 9.49
C VAL A 263 5.41 10.11 8.49
N THR A 264 5.44 9.77 7.20
CA THR A 264 5.02 10.64 6.12
C THR A 264 3.69 10.14 5.57
N VAL A 265 2.62 10.93 5.68
CA VAL A 265 1.30 10.67 5.10
C VAL A 265 1.11 11.56 3.87
N ASN A 266 0.81 10.96 2.72
CA ASN A 266 0.44 11.68 1.51
C ASN A 266 -1.09 11.63 1.34
N ASN A 267 -1.71 12.77 1.05
CA ASN A 267 -3.13 12.84 0.70
C ASN A 267 -3.31 13.52 -0.67
N GLU A 268 -3.74 12.73 -1.63
CA GLU A 268 -4.14 13.09 -3.00
C GLU A 268 -5.54 12.52 -3.31
N ALA A 269 -6.36 12.23 -2.28
CA ALA A 269 -7.69 11.65 -2.43
C ALA A 269 -8.74 12.62 -3.00
N GLY A 270 -8.37 13.88 -3.25
CA GLY A 270 -9.25 14.91 -3.78
C GLY A 270 -10.05 15.66 -2.72
N THR A 271 -9.85 15.37 -1.43
CA THR A 271 -10.53 16.06 -0.32
C THR A 271 -9.62 16.26 0.89
N THR A 272 -9.96 17.26 1.71
CA THR A 272 -9.27 17.55 2.98
C THR A 272 -10.08 16.96 4.14
N TYR A 273 -9.42 16.21 5.00
CA TYR A 273 -10.03 15.70 6.24
C TYR A 273 -9.61 16.56 7.42
N GLU A 274 -10.50 17.46 7.86
CA GLU A 274 -10.25 18.37 8.97
C GLU A 274 -10.35 17.66 10.32
N ASN A 275 -9.39 17.93 11.22
CA ASN A 275 -9.40 17.42 12.61
C ASN A 275 -9.64 15.91 12.74
N ALA A 276 -9.14 15.11 11.78
CA ALA A 276 -9.39 13.68 11.75
C ALA A 276 -8.63 12.95 12.86
N LYS A 277 -9.25 11.89 13.40
CA LYS A 277 -8.54 10.86 14.15
C LYS A 277 -7.75 10.02 13.16
N LEU A 278 -6.42 10.18 13.16
CA LEU A 278 -5.54 9.49 12.21
C LEU A 278 -5.07 8.16 12.78
N LYS A 279 -5.21 7.12 11.97
CA LYS A 279 -4.64 5.79 12.21
C LYS A 279 -3.79 5.35 11.03
N LEU A 280 -2.77 4.55 11.30
CA LEU A 280 -1.86 4.02 10.29
C LEU A 280 -1.76 2.51 10.47
N VAL A 281 -1.94 1.76 9.39
CA VAL A 281 -1.77 0.31 9.40
C VAL A 281 -0.45 -0.04 8.73
N ALA A 282 0.42 -0.74 9.46
CA ALA A 282 1.65 -1.30 8.94
C ALA A 282 1.45 -2.79 8.66
N GLY A 283 1.56 -3.15 7.39
CA GLY A 283 1.45 -4.53 6.92
C GLY A 283 0.87 -4.66 5.51
N GLU A 284 0.85 -5.89 5.00
CA GLU A 284 0.40 -6.18 3.64
C GLU A 284 -1.06 -6.63 3.62
N ILE A 285 -1.92 -5.80 3.03
CA ILE A 285 -3.32 -6.14 2.80
C ILE A 285 -3.49 -6.84 1.45
N ASN A 286 -4.25 -7.94 1.42
CA ASN A 286 -4.60 -8.61 0.18
C ASN A 286 -5.70 -7.83 -0.54
N ARG A 287 -5.47 -7.47 -1.81
CA ARG A 287 -6.47 -6.78 -2.66
C ARG A 287 -6.75 -7.62 -3.90
N VAL A 288 -8.04 -7.75 -4.23
CA VAL A 288 -8.45 -8.20 -5.57
C VAL A 288 -7.98 -7.12 -6.55
N THR A 289 -6.94 -7.43 -7.32
CA THR A 289 -6.30 -6.43 -8.19
C THR A 289 -7.20 -6.16 -9.39
N ALA A 290 -7.73 -4.95 -9.52
CA ALA A 290 -8.12 -4.42 -10.82
C ALA A 290 -6.85 -3.90 -11.52
N PRO A 291 -6.64 -4.16 -12.83
CA PRO A 291 -5.48 -3.64 -13.53
C PRO A 291 -5.55 -2.10 -13.54
N GLN A 292 -4.53 -1.46 -12.97
CA GLN A 292 -4.32 -0.03 -13.08
C GLN A 292 -2.90 0.24 -13.55
N GLU A 293 -2.82 1.07 -14.58
CA GLU A 293 -1.61 1.52 -15.25
C GLU A 293 -0.71 2.28 -14.27
N THR A 294 0.58 2.04 -14.38
CA THR A 294 1.60 2.68 -13.55
C THR A 294 1.85 4.11 -14.04
N PRO A 295 1.55 5.18 -13.28
CA PRO A 295 2.10 6.49 -13.60
C PRO A 295 3.54 6.51 -13.08
N VAL A 296 4.49 6.75 -13.98
CA VAL A 296 5.90 6.98 -13.64
C VAL A 296 6.00 8.27 -12.82
N ARG A 297 6.33 8.17 -11.53
CA ARG A 297 6.55 9.33 -10.66
C ARG A 297 7.96 9.88 -10.87
N LYS A 298 8.07 11.15 -11.27
CA LYS A 298 9.33 11.92 -11.22
C LYS A 298 9.75 12.10 -9.76
N ALA A 299 11.04 11.93 -9.49
CA ALA A 299 11.65 12.20 -8.19
C ALA A 299 11.57 13.71 -7.88
N VAL A 300 11.00 14.05 -6.73
CA VAL A 300 11.13 15.37 -6.11
C VAL A 300 12.13 15.20 -4.97
N ALA A 301 13.17 16.02 -4.96
CA ALA A 301 14.12 16.11 -3.85
C ALA A 301 13.46 16.86 -2.68
N GLU A 302 13.42 16.25 -1.50
CA GLU A 302 13.01 16.91 -0.25
C GLU A 302 14.25 17.56 0.41
N GLU A 303 14.14 18.86 0.72
CA GLU A 303 15.07 19.58 1.60
C GLU A 303 14.69 19.34 3.07
N GLY A 304 15.70 19.16 3.93
CA GLY A 304 15.53 18.82 5.34
C GLY A 304 15.08 20.01 6.21
N VAL A 305 14.17 19.74 7.15
CA VAL A 305 13.79 20.65 8.23
C VAL A 305 14.23 20.06 9.58
N ALA A 306 14.81 20.88 10.44
CA ALA A 306 15.17 20.53 11.81
C ALA A 306 13.97 20.65 12.76
N TYR A 307 13.86 19.75 13.75
CA TYR A 307 12.81 19.76 14.77
C TYR A 307 13.39 19.62 16.18
N ASP A 308 12.73 20.29 17.13
CA ASP A 308 12.95 20.25 18.57
C ASP A 308 11.89 19.37 19.27
N GLU A 309 12.22 18.91 20.48
CA GLU A 309 11.63 17.87 21.36
C GLU A 309 10.23 17.29 21.05
N ALA A 310 10.15 15.94 20.99
CA ALA A 310 8.93 15.18 20.75
C ALA A 310 8.27 14.66 22.04
N VAL A 311 6.96 14.88 22.15
CA VAL A 311 6.05 14.06 22.97
C VAL A 311 5.61 12.87 22.10
N GLU A 312 5.64 11.64 22.65
CA GLU A 312 5.14 10.44 21.95
C GLU A 312 3.71 10.68 21.46
N SER A 313 3.53 10.71 20.13
CA SER A 313 2.26 11.12 19.53
C SER A 313 1.39 9.96 19.06
N PHE A 314 1.96 8.77 18.92
CA PHE A 314 1.28 7.55 18.50
C PHE A 314 1.21 6.52 19.62
N VAL A 315 0.09 5.82 19.71
CA VAL A 315 -0.05 4.58 20.49
C VAL A 315 -0.24 3.43 19.51
N GLU A 316 0.58 2.39 19.68
CA GLU A 316 0.53 1.18 18.88
C GLU A 316 -0.36 0.13 19.56
N GLU A 317 -1.13 -0.60 18.76
CA GLU A 317 -1.84 -1.81 19.17
C GLU A 317 -1.79 -2.88 18.07
N SER A 318 -1.78 -4.15 18.48
CA SER A 318 -1.93 -5.26 17.55
C SER A 318 -3.34 -5.22 16.94
N PHE A 319 -3.41 -5.27 15.61
CA PHE A 319 -4.66 -5.30 14.87
C PHE A 319 -4.63 -6.45 13.87
N PHE A 320 -5.25 -7.57 14.24
CA PHE A 320 -5.12 -8.84 13.51
C PHE A 320 -3.64 -9.25 13.40
N GLU A 321 -3.13 -9.54 12.20
CA GLU A 321 -1.72 -9.83 11.91
C GLU A 321 -0.92 -8.57 11.52
N TYR A 322 -1.46 -7.38 11.83
CA TYR A 322 -0.88 -6.08 11.49
C TYR A 322 -0.67 -5.23 12.75
N HIS A 323 0.03 -4.12 12.58
CA HIS A 323 0.19 -3.11 13.63
C HIS A 323 -0.59 -1.85 13.28
N LEU A 324 -1.39 -1.37 14.24
CA LEU A 324 -2.18 -0.15 14.12
C LEU A 324 -1.56 0.94 15.00
N TYR A 325 -1.17 2.05 14.38
CA TYR A 325 -0.62 3.21 15.08
C TYR A 325 -1.65 4.32 15.07
N THR A 326 -2.20 4.65 16.25
CA THR A 326 -3.21 5.70 16.42
C THR A 326 -2.56 6.99 16.91
N LEU A 327 -2.69 8.07 16.15
CA LEU A 327 -2.27 9.40 16.57
C LEU A 327 -3.20 9.88 17.69
N GLN A 328 -2.64 10.24 18.85
CA GLN A 328 -3.40 10.60 20.05
C GLN A 328 -4.07 11.97 19.96
N ARG A 329 -3.59 12.83 19.06
CA ARG A 329 -4.19 14.13 18.73
C ARG A 329 -4.88 14.08 17.36
N SER A 330 -5.83 14.98 17.14
CA SER A 330 -6.41 15.17 15.81
C SER A 330 -5.38 15.74 14.82
N ALA A 331 -5.58 15.45 13.54
CA ALA A 331 -4.76 15.99 12.46
C ALA A 331 -5.62 16.35 11.24
N THR A 332 -5.43 17.56 10.72
CA THR A 332 -5.99 17.95 9.41
C THR A 332 -5.14 17.40 8.28
N LEU A 333 -5.68 16.47 7.49
CA LEU A 333 -5.05 15.90 6.31
C LEU A 333 -5.51 16.68 5.07
N ARG A 334 -4.76 17.72 4.68
CA ARG A 334 -5.11 18.55 3.51
C ARG A 334 -4.97 17.76 2.22
N ASN A 335 -5.85 18.00 1.27
CA ASN A 335 -5.69 17.50 -0.09
C ASN A 335 -4.41 18.08 -0.72
N ASN A 336 -3.74 17.29 -1.55
CA ASN A 336 -2.47 17.61 -2.21
C ASN A 336 -1.37 18.05 -1.22
N GLN A 337 -1.32 17.40 -0.06
CA GLN A 337 -0.32 17.68 0.97
C GLN A 337 0.39 16.39 1.42
N VAL A 338 1.71 16.50 1.56
CA VAL A 338 2.52 15.59 2.36
C VAL A 338 2.57 16.12 3.80
N LYS A 339 2.19 15.27 4.76
CA LYS A 339 2.26 15.57 6.19
C LYS A 339 3.27 14.65 6.86
N GLN A 340 4.23 15.24 7.54
CA GLN A 340 5.15 14.49 8.40
C GLN A 340 4.73 14.59 9.87
N LEU A 341 4.81 13.46 10.59
CA LEU A 341 4.43 13.32 12.00
C LEU A 341 5.49 12.51 12.73
N SER A 342 5.87 12.92 13.94
CA SER A 342 6.84 12.20 14.76
C SER A 342 6.24 10.88 15.26
N LEU A 343 6.87 9.76 14.91
CA LEU A 343 6.54 8.42 15.41
C LEU A 343 7.15 8.19 16.79
N LEU A 344 8.46 8.40 16.90
CA LEU A 344 9.26 8.19 18.11
C LEU A 344 10.49 9.09 18.10
N SER A 345 11.02 9.37 19.29
CA SER A 345 12.31 10.05 19.46
C SER A 345 12.99 9.49 20.69
N VAL A 346 14.10 8.80 20.50
CA VAL A 346 14.82 8.10 21.57
C VAL A 346 16.29 8.48 21.49
N ASN A 347 16.84 8.92 22.61
CA ASN A 347 18.25 9.31 22.68
C ASN A 347 19.10 8.19 23.28
N SER A 348 20.39 8.18 22.95
CA SER A 348 21.38 7.29 23.57
C SER A 348 21.09 5.78 23.45
N VAL A 349 20.43 5.34 22.37
CA VAL A 349 20.22 3.92 22.07
C VAL A 349 21.58 3.25 21.84
N PRO A 350 21.92 2.15 22.55
CA PRO A 350 23.15 1.43 22.28
C PRO A 350 23.17 0.84 20.87
N VAL A 351 24.26 1.07 20.15
CA VAL A 351 24.47 0.58 18.78
C VAL A 351 25.82 -0.13 18.67
N GLU A 352 25.93 -1.09 17.75
CA GLU A 352 27.18 -1.77 17.42
C GLU A 352 27.54 -1.51 15.96
N LYS A 353 28.77 -1.01 15.73
CA LYS A 353 29.34 -0.88 14.40
C LYS A 353 30.06 -2.16 14.01
N GLU A 354 29.64 -2.75 12.91
CA GLU A 354 30.21 -3.99 12.38
C GLU A 354 30.89 -3.77 11.03
N LEU A 355 32.00 -4.47 10.81
CA LEU A 355 32.61 -4.62 9.49
C LEU A 355 32.29 -6.02 8.96
N VAL A 356 31.60 -6.08 7.83
CA VAL A 356 31.09 -7.34 7.28
C VAL A 356 31.62 -7.52 5.86
N PHE A 357 32.32 -8.62 5.61
CA PHE A 357 32.73 -9.05 4.29
C PHE A 357 31.85 -10.22 3.85
N ASP A 358 30.70 -9.90 3.26
CA ASP A 358 29.80 -10.88 2.65
C ASP A 358 30.02 -10.90 1.13
N VAL A 359 30.67 -11.97 0.69
CA VAL A 359 31.17 -12.10 -0.68
C VAL A 359 30.05 -12.30 -1.70
N SER A 360 28.84 -12.64 -1.23
CA SER A 360 27.64 -12.74 -2.06
C SER A 360 26.97 -11.38 -2.30
N LYS A 361 27.21 -10.40 -1.41
CA LYS A 361 26.55 -9.08 -1.44
C LYS A 361 27.44 -7.97 -1.95
N SER A 362 28.74 -8.00 -1.65
CA SER A 362 29.68 -6.94 -2.00
C SER A 362 31.09 -7.47 -2.21
N SER A 363 31.84 -6.86 -3.13
CA SER A 363 33.28 -7.09 -3.25
C SER A 363 34.10 -6.32 -2.20
N ASN A 364 33.46 -5.43 -1.44
CA ASN A 364 34.09 -4.58 -0.43
C ASN A 364 33.62 -4.99 0.97
N VAL A 365 34.40 -4.64 1.99
CA VAL A 365 33.97 -4.78 3.39
C VAL A 365 32.91 -3.72 3.68
N GLN A 366 31.70 -4.15 3.98
CA GLN A 366 30.58 -3.29 4.33
C GLN A 366 30.71 -2.79 5.78
N VAL A 367 30.26 -1.56 6.01
CA VAL A 367 30.06 -0.99 7.34
C VAL A 367 28.58 -1.10 7.66
N ALA A 368 28.25 -1.84 8.71
CA ALA A 368 26.89 -1.98 9.19
C ALA A 368 26.75 -1.39 10.60
N LEU A 369 25.55 -0.93 10.92
CA LEU A 369 25.16 -0.54 12.26
C LEU A 369 24.03 -1.49 12.70
N SER A 370 24.17 -2.08 13.89
CA SER A 370 23.11 -2.89 14.51
C SER A 370 22.65 -2.31 15.84
N PHE A 371 21.37 -2.50 16.16
CA PHE A 371 20.76 -2.12 17.43
C PHE A 371 19.51 -2.96 17.69
N ASN A 372 19.13 -3.13 18.95
CA ASN A 372 17.98 -3.93 19.32
C ASN A 372 16.75 -3.06 19.63
N ASN A 373 15.59 -3.44 19.07
CA ASN A 373 14.30 -2.81 19.31
C ASN A 373 13.65 -3.24 20.64
N SER A 374 14.38 -3.17 21.75
CA SER A 374 13.85 -3.52 23.08
C SER A 374 13.56 -2.30 23.94
N LYS A 375 12.64 -2.48 24.88
CA LYS A 375 12.26 -1.42 25.84
C LYS A 375 13.42 -1.04 26.75
N GLU A 376 14.23 -2.01 27.15
CA GLU A 376 15.40 -1.81 28.02
C GLU A 376 16.49 -0.97 27.35
N LYS A 377 16.50 -0.92 26.00
CA LYS A 377 17.44 -0.13 25.20
C LYS A 377 16.87 1.23 24.77
N GLY A 378 15.68 1.58 25.27
CA GLY A 378 15.00 2.86 25.01
C GLY A 378 13.99 2.82 23.86
N LEU A 379 13.94 1.72 23.09
CA LEU A 379 12.94 1.48 22.04
C LEU A 379 11.78 0.63 22.60
N GLY A 380 11.41 -0.46 21.93
CA GLY A 380 10.48 -1.46 22.48
C GLY A 380 9.07 -1.39 21.92
N MET A 381 8.89 -0.82 20.73
CA MET A 381 7.64 -0.86 19.97
C MET A 381 7.89 -1.44 18.57
N PRO A 382 6.95 -2.18 17.96
CA PRO A 382 7.09 -2.64 16.58
C PRO A 382 7.39 -1.48 15.64
N LEU A 383 8.48 -1.59 14.88
CA LEU A 383 8.90 -0.55 13.95
C LEU A 383 8.38 -0.87 12.55
N PRO A 384 7.62 0.04 11.92
CA PRO A 384 7.24 -0.11 10.52
C PRO A 384 8.43 -0.21 9.58
N ALA A 385 8.28 -0.94 8.47
CA ALA A 385 9.23 -0.91 7.37
C ALA A 385 9.41 0.52 6.86
N GLY A 386 10.65 0.89 6.53
CA GLY A 386 10.98 2.26 6.17
C GLY A 386 12.46 2.45 5.84
N VAL A 387 12.82 3.67 5.47
CA VAL A 387 14.22 4.03 5.18
C VAL A 387 14.87 4.63 6.41
N LEU A 388 16.04 4.11 6.79
CA LEU A 388 16.85 4.59 7.90
C LEU A 388 18.08 5.30 7.35
N ARG A 389 18.23 6.58 7.71
CA ARG A 389 19.35 7.44 7.32
C ARG A 389 20.29 7.66 8.50
N VAL A 390 21.58 7.40 8.29
CA VAL A 390 22.58 7.50 9.34
C VAL A 390 23.44 8.73 9.13
N TYR A 391 23.63 9.49 10.21
CA TYR A 391 24.42 10.69 10.26
C TYR A 391 25.43 10.61 11.40
N LYS A 392 26.55 11.32 11.25
CA LYS A 392 27.55 11.48 12.31
C LYS A 392 28.11 12.89 12.29
N THR A 393 28.42 13.39 13.48
CA THR A 393 29.11 14.67 13.62
C THR A 393 30.62 14.47 13.38
N ASP A 394 31.19 15.26 12.48
CA ASP A 394 32.64 15.26 12.21
C ASP A 394 33.45 15.99 13.30
N SER A 395 34.77 16.06 13.12
CA SER A 395 35.67 16.73 14.06
C SER A 395 35.46 18.24 14.18
N GLU A 396 34.79 18.87 13.21
CA GLU A 396 34.46 20.29 13.21
C GLU A 396 33.05 20.56 13.78
N GLY A 397 32.36 19.52 14.25
CA GLY A 397 31.02 19.64 14.80
C GLY A 397 29.92 19.66 13.74
N GLN A 398 30.22 19.44 12.46
CA GLN A 398 29.23 19.45 11.38
C GLN A 398 28.61 18.07 11.19
N LEU A 399 27.32 18.04 10.86
CA LEU A 399 26.61 16.79 10.62
C LEU A 399 26.88 16.30 9.19
N GLN A 400 27.40 15.07 9.08
CA GLN A 400 27.68 14.41 7.81
C GLN A 400 26.76 13.22 7.61
N PHE A 401 26.28 13.03 6.39
CA PHE A 401 25.52 11.85 6.00
C PHE A 401 26.48 10.68 5.76
N LEU A 402 26.21 9.54 6.41
CA LEU A 402 27.01 8.33 6.26
C LEU A 402 26.43 7.38 5.22
N GLY A 403 25.11 7.28 5.16
CA GLY A 403 24.38 6.41 4.23
C GLY A 403 22.97 6.11 4.69
N GLU A 404 22.23 5.35 3.88
CA GLU A 404 20.88 4.91 4.18
C GLU A 404 20.65 3.46 3.79
N ASP A 405 19.73 2.81 4.49
CA ASP A 405 19.28 1.46 4.17
C ASP A 405 17.78 1.33 4.49
N SER A 406 17.14 0.29 3.95
CA SER A 406 15.76 -0.04 4.30
C SER A 406 15.70 -1.03 5.45
N ILE A 407 14.77 -0.81 6.39
CA ILE A 407 14.37 -1.81 7.37
C ILE A 407 13.04 -2.44 6.96
N LYS A 408 12.88 -3.72 7.27
CA LYS A 408 11.59 -4.42 7.21
C LYS A 408 10.73 -4.06 8.43
N HIS A 409 9.47 -4.50 8.44
CA HIS A 409 8.68 -4.48 9.67
C HIS A 409 9.42 -5.29 10.73
N THR A 410 9.79 -4.65 11.82
CA THR A 410 10.61 -5.25 12.87
C THR A 410 9.81 -5.29 14.17
N PRO A 411 9.47 -6.49 14.67
CA PRO A 411 8.78 -6.66 15.95
C PRO A 411 9.57 -6.06 17.13
N LYS A 412 8.89 -5.97 18.26
CA LYS A 412 9.51 -5.67 19.55
C LYS A 412 10.58 -6.73 19.89
N ASP A 413 11.66 -6.30 20.51
CA ASP A 413 12.79 -7.10 21.02
C ASP A 413 13.68 -7.76 19.94
N GLU A 414 13.44 -7.43 18.66
CA GLU A 414 14.25 -7.92 17.53
C GLU A 414 15.41 -7.00 17.18
N GLU A 415 16.48 -7.58 16.61
CA GLU A 415 17.64 -6.83 16.13
C GLU A 415 17.39 -6.19 14.76
N ILE A 416 17.85 -4.96 14.61
CA ILE A 416 17.87 -4.22 13.35
C ILE A 416 19.33 -4.07 12.95
N LYS A 417 19.62 -4.39 11.69
CA LYS A 417 20.93 -4.19 11.09
C LYS A 417 20.78 -3.46 9.76
N VAL A 418 21.53 -2.38 9.60
CA VAL A 418 21.51 -1.53 8.41
C VAL A 418 22.93 -1.35 7.87
N VAL A 419 23.11 -1.48 6.56
CA VAL A 419 24.38 -1.24 5.90
C VAL A 419 24.46 0.23 5.50
N VAL A 420 25.42 0.96 6.07
CA VAL A 420 25.56 2.41 5.82
C VAL A 420 26.56 2.72 4.71
N GLY A 421 27.45 1.78 4.37
CA GLY A 421 28.42 2.02 3.31
C GLY A 421 29.50 0.94 3.25
N ASN A 422 30.62 1.26 2.60
CA ASN A 422 31.78 0.38 2.50
C ASN A 422 32.98 1.01 3.20
N ALA A 423 33.79 0.19 3.88
CA ALA A 423 35.03 0.61 4.49
C ALA A 423 36.07 0.90 3.41
N PHE A 424 36.75 2.04 3.54
CA PHE A 424 37.84 2.40 2.63
C PHE A 424 39.17 1.74 3.06
N ASP A 425 39.52 1.87 4.34
CA ASP A 425 40.80 1.38 4.89
C ASP A 425 40.79 -0.09 5.29
N VAL A 426 39.65 -0.78 5.17
CA VAL A 426 39.54 -2.22 5.42
C VAL A 426 39.04 -2.88 4.16
N THR A 427 39.89 -3.71 3.55
CA THR A 427 39.61 -4.35 2.26
C THR A 427 39.60 -5.86 2.40
N GLY A 428 38.77 -6.52 1.59
CA GLY A 428 38.63 -7.97 1.58
C GLY A 428 38.85 -8.52 0.19
N LYS A 429 39.53 -9.67 0.09
CA LYS A 429 39.70 -10.40 -1.16
C LYS A 429 39.55 -11.90 -0.91
N ARG A 430 38.54 -12.50 -1.53
CA ARG A 430 38.37 -13.95 -1.59
C ARG A 430 39.05 -14.51 -2.84
N THR A 431 39.78 -15.61 -2.69
CA THR A 431 40.45 -16.32 -3.78
C THR A 431 40.17 -17.81 -3.65
N GLN A 432 39.60 -18.43 -4.68
CA GLN A 432 39.53 -19.88 -4.77
C GLN A 432 40.94 -20.43 -5.05
N LYS A 433 41.44 -21.28 -4.15
CA LYS A 433 42.75 -21.91 -4.26
C LYS A 433 42.69 -23.26 -4.95
N ASN A 434 41.60 -24.00 -4.75
CA ASN A 434 41.44 -25.31 -5.34
C ASN A 434 39.96 -25.61 -5.66
N TYR A 435 39.75 -26.46 -6.66
CA TYR A 435 38.45 -26.97 -7.08
C TYR A 435 38.62 -28.41 -7.56
N ASP A 436 38.07 -29.35 -6.80
CA ASP A 436 38.07 -30.78 -7.10
C ASP A 436 36.63 -31.29 -7.23
N LYS A 437 36.29 -31.82 -8.41
CA LYS A 437 35.03 -32.54 -8.59
C LYS A 437 35.24 -34.00 -8.23
N ILE A 438 34.72 -34.40 -7.07
CA ILE A 438 34.91 -35.76 -6.52
C ILE A 438 33.97 -36.76 -7.22
N SER A 439 32.73 -36.36 -7.51
CA SER A 439 31.76 -37.17 -8.25
C SER A 439 30.82 -36.26 -9.07
N SER A 440 29.77 -36.81 -9.70
CA SER A 440 28.80 -36.00 -10.44
C SER A 440 28.18 -34.89 -9.60
N ASN A 441 28.00 -35.15 -8.29
CA ASN A 441 27.22 -34.35 -7.35
C ASN A 441 28.02 -33.94 -6.09
N VAL A 442 29.34 -34.18 -6.05
CA VAL A 442 30.18 -33.84 -4.90
C VAL A 442 31.38 -33.03 -5.35
N TRP A 443 31.59 -31.89 -4.71
CA TRP A 443 32.69 -30.97 -4.97
C TRP A 443 33.43 -30.65 -3.69
N LYS A 444 34.75 -30.49 -3.81
CA LYS A 444 35.62 -30.04 -2.75
C LYS A 444 36.34 -28.79 -3.21
N GLU A 445 36.17 -27.70 -2.47
CA GLU A 445 36.66 -26.39 -2.85
C GLU A 445 37.45 -25.78 -1.70
N SER A 446 38.63 -25.23 -1.99
CA SER A 446 39.44 -24.53 -1.00
C SER A 446 39.49 -23.05 -1.32
N TYR A 447 39.29 -22.22 -0.30
CA TYR A 447 39.26 -20.77 -0.42
C TYR A 447 40.25 -20.12 0.55
N GLU A 448 40.78 -18.97 0.16
CA GLU A 448 41.55 -18.05 0.99
C GLU A 448 40.87 -16.68 0.93
N THR A 449 40.42 -16.18 2.08
CA THR A 449 39.90 -14.82 2.24
C THR A 449 40.91 -13.99 3.00
N GLU A 450 41.51 -13.00 2.32
CA GLU A 450 42.46 -12.06 2.89
C GLU A 450 41.73 -10.76 3.25
N ILE A 451 41.79 -10.36 4.51
CA ILE A 451 41.33 -9.04 4.99
C ILE A 451 42.55 -8.20 5.33
N LYS A 452 42.62 -6.98 4.78
CA LYS A 452 43.67 -5.99 5.06
C LYS A 452 43.10 -4.83 5.84
N ASN A 453 43.79 -4.44 6.90
CA ASN A 453 43.45 -3.32 7.74
C ASN A 453 44.57 -2.26 7.64
N HIS A 454 44.26 -1.14 7.00
CA HIS A 454 45.16 0.01 6.86
C HIS A 454 44.99 1.05 7.99
N LYS A 455 44.13 0.78 8.98
CA LYS A 455 43.96 1.66 10.14
C LYS A 455 45.05 1.43 11.18
N SER A 456 45.24 2.44 12.04
CA SER A 456 46.18 2.42 13.16
C SER A 456 45.72 1.58 14.37
N GLU A 457 44.49 1.06 14.34
CA GLU A 457 43.90 0.23 15.38
C GLU A 457 43.49 -1.14 14.82
N PRO A 458 43.51 -2.21 15.64
CA PRO A 458 42.95 -3.51 15.25
C PRO A 458 41.47 -3.37 14.87
N GLN A 459 41.02 -4.11 13.86
CA GLN A 459 39.64 -4.10 13.42
C GLN A 459 39.05 -5.51 13.49
N LYS A 460 37.86 -5.60 14.06
CA LYS A 460 37.05 -6.81 14.10
C LYS A 460 36.23 -6.89 12.81
N VAL A 461 36.34 -7.98 12.07
CA VAL A 461 35.67 -8.18 10.78
C VAL A 461 34.97 -9.53 10.77
N LYS A 462 33.69 -9.53 10.39
CA LYS A 462 32.89 -10.74 10.15
C LYS A 462 33.01 -11.12 8.67
N ILE A 463 33.52 -12.30 8.38
CA ILE A 463 33.53 -12.88 7.02
C ILE A 463 32.31 -13.78 6.92
N VAL A 464 31.48 -13.58 5.90
CA VAL A 464 30.24 -14.33 5.69
C VAL A 464 30.33 -15.08 4.36
N GLU A 465 30.16 -16.39 4.41
CA GLU A 465 30.06 -17.25 3.24
C GLU A 465 28.68 -17.89 3.16
N ASN A 466 28.14 -17.95 1.94
CA ASN A 466 26.86 -18.56 1.63
C ASN A 466 27.10 -19.82 0.77
N PHE A 467 26.75 -20.98 1.31
CA PHE A 467 26.81 -22.27 0.64
C PHE A 467 25.39 -22.80 0.39
N TYR A 468 25.19 -23.45 -0.74
CA TYR A 468 23.94 -24.10 -1.11
C TYR A 468 24.14 -25.60 -1.30
N GLY A 469 23.05 -26.37 -1.15
CA GLY A 469 23.11 -27.83 -1.06
C GLY A 469 23.56 -28.28 0.32
N ASP A 470 23.90 -29.57 0.45
CA ASP A 470 24.57 -30.05 1.64
C ASP A 470 26.02 -29.56 1.62
N TRP A 471 26.52 -29.11 2.77
CA TRP A 471 27.89 -28.64 2.87
C TRP A 471 28.48 -28.90 4.25
N GLU A 472 29.78 -29.15 4.25
CA GLU A 472 30.59 -29.29 5.45
C GLU A 472 31.95 -28.62 5.25
N ILE A 473 32.35 -27.77 6.20
CA ILE A 473 33.71 -27.23 6.24
C ILE A 473 34.59 -28.25 6.95
N ILE A 474 35.33 -29.02 6.14
CA ILE A 474 36.20 -30.12 6.59
C ILE A 474 37.58 -29.66 7.05
N ASN A 475 37.97 -28.42 6.71
CA ASN A 475 39.20 -27.81 7.20
C ASN A 475 39.04 -26.29 7.26
N THR A 476 39.58 -25.66 8.31
CA THR A 476 39.54 -24.20 8.49
C THR A 476 40.75 -23.73 9.32
N SER A 477 41.31 -22.57 8.99
CA SER A 477 42.39 -21.94 9.77
C SER A 477 41.89 -21.26 11.04
N ASP A 478 40.63 -20.87 11.06
CA ASP A 478 39.99 -20.09 12.12
C ASP A 478 38.64 -20.73 12.49
N PRO A 479 38.21 -20.63 13.75
CA PRO A 479 36.90 -21.10 14.15
C PRO A 479 35.81 -20.36 13.36
N TYR A 480 34.79 -21.10 12.96
CA TYR A 480 33.60 -20.56 12.31
C TYR A 480 32.35 -20.99 13.07
N GLU A 481 31.28 -20.25 12.85
CA GLU A 481 29.95 -20.59 13.32
C GLU A 481 29.04 -20.88 12.12
N LYS A 482 28.35 -22.01 12.15
CA LYS A 482 27.26 -22.29 11.20
C LYS A 482 26.00 -21.61 11.71
N LYS A 483 25.66 -20.44 11.16
CA LYS A 483 24.50 -19.64 11.59
C LYS A 483 23.17 -20.29 11.21
N ASP A 484 23.11 -20.85 10.01
CA ASP A 484 21.94 -21.55 9.48
C ASP A 484 22.36 -22.60 8.45
N ALA A 485 21.39 -23.13 7.70
CA ALA A 485 21.63 -24.18 6.69
C ALA A 485 22.53 -23.72 5.52
N TYR A 486 22.69 -22.42 5.30
CA TYR A 486 23.38 -21.84 4.15
C TYR A 486 24.54 -20.92 4.55
N THR A 487 24.59 -20.45 5.79
CA THR A 487 25.52 -19.40 6.21
C THR A 487 26.61 -19.91 7.16
N ALA A 488 27.86 -19.64 6.81
CA ALA A 488 29.02 -19.79 7.71
C ALA A 488 29.65 -18.42 7.99
N GLU A 489 29.95 -18.15 9.26
CA GLU A 489 30.56 -16.90 9.68
C GLU A 489 31.88 -17.12 10.42
N TRP A 490 32.89 -16.32 10.08
CA TRP A 490 34.13 -16.21 10.84
C TRP A 490 34.22 -14.82 11.42
N GLU A 491 34.52 -14.75 12.71
CA GLU A 491 34.80 -13.49 13.39
C GLU A 491 36.29 -13.39 13.65
N ILE A 492 36.95 -12.44 12.96
CA ILE A 492 38.39 -12.27 13.07
C ILE A 492 38.76 -10.85 13.52
N THR A 493 39.84 -10.76 14.30
CA THR A 493 40.50 -9.49 14.59
C THR A 493 41.75 -9.37 13.71
N VAL A 494 41.77 -8.33 12.87
CA VAL A 494 42.92 -7.98 12.02
C VAL A 494 43.71 -6.87 12.72
N PRO A 495 44.98 -7.10 13.09
CA PRO A 495 45.80 -6.08 13.73
C PRO A 495 45.92 -4.79 12.90
N ALA A 496 46.29 -3.68 13.55
CA ALA A 496 46.56 -2.41 12.88
C ALA A 496 47.62 -2.56 11.78
N ASN A 497 47.43 -1.86 10.65
CA ASN A 497 48.37 -1.83 9.52
C ASN A 497 48.85 -3.22 9.06
N SER A 498 47.95 -4.20 9.05
CA SER A 498 48.28 -5.60 8.80
C SER A 498 47.20 -6.30 7.97
N SER A 499 47.45 -7.57 7.64
CA SER A 499 46.50 -8.43 6.95
C SER A 499 46.35 -9.75 7.66
N LYS A 500 45.14 -10.31 7.64
CA LYS A 500 44.86 -11.67 8.12
C LYS A 500 44.21 -12.48 7.02
N LYS A 501 44.58 -13.75 6.92
CA LYS A 501 44.04 -14.69 5.94
C LYS A 501 43.26 -15.78 6.68
N VAL A 502 42.04 -16.04 6.21
CA VAL A 502 41.24 -17.19 6.62
C VAL A 502 41.22 -18.17 5.46
N THR A 503 41.68 -19.39 5.68
CA THR A 503 41.65 -20.47 4.69
C THR A 503 40.69 -21.54 5.14
N TYR A 504 39.83 -22.02 4.27
CA TYR A 504 38.93 -23.12 4.57
C TYR A 504 38.72 -23.99 3.34
N THR A 505 38.36 -25.26 3.57
CA THR A 505 37.96 -26.20 2.53
C THR A 505 36.57 -26.70 2.85
N VAL A 506 35.68 -26.53 1.89
CA VAL A 506 34.28 -26.95 1.98
C VAL A 506 34.07 -28.12 1.03
N GLU A 507 33.41 -29.15 1.52
CA GLU A 507 32.82 -30.20 0.69
C GLU A 507 31.34 -29.89 0.52
N ARG A 508 30.83 -29.97 -0.72
CA ARG A 508 29.45 -29.64 -1.06
C ARG A 508 28.83 -30.72 -1.92
N SER A 509 27.55 -31.00 -1.72
CA SER A 509 26.78 -31.90 -2.55
C SER A 509 25.38 -31.40 -2.91
N TYR A 510 24.88 -31.84 -4.07
CA TYR A 510 23.60 -31.45 -4.67
C TYR A 510 22.74 -32.63 -5.11
#